data_AF-A0A833GUK6-F1
#
_entry.id   AF-A0A833GUK6-F1
#
_cell.length_a   1.000
_cell.length_b   1.000
_cell.length_c   1.000
_cell.angle_alpha   90.00
_cell.angle_beta   90.00
_cell.angle_gamma   90.00
#
_symmetry.space_group_name_H-M   'P 1'
#
loop_
_entity.id
_entity.type
_entity.pdbx_description
1 polymer ?
#
loop_
_entity_poly.entity_id
_entity_poly.type
_entity_poly.pdbx_seq_one_letter_code
_entity_poly.pdbx_strand_id
1 'polypeptide(L)'
;MAAAGAAVAGERLLVCHGYGCQAQDEVRYSEGQLGEIRRLLFAADDAGGEREHLAVALGTLYGWAGQQSDIRNDKGGNFADEGVPGRMDCIDHSTTTTRLLQLLEARGYLRWHRVGEPAMRTVALVFAPHRSAVIETLGDGEVQAFAVDSWFVDNGEPAVILPLADWKKGAGPDV
;
A
#
# COMPACT_ATOMS: atom_id res chain seq x y z
N MET A 1 -22.76 -28.50 -27.20
CA MET A 1 -22.21 -27.14 -27.10
C MET A 1 -22.80 -26.47 -25.87
N ALA A 2 -21.98 -26.22 -24.84
CA ALA A 2 -22.12 -25.16 -23.85
C ALA A 2 -20.95 -25.30 -22.88
N ALA A 3 -19.79 -24.75 -23.24
CA ALA A 3 -18.74 -24.51 -22.26
C ALA A 3 -19.16 -23.27 -21.47
N ALA A 4 -19.66 -23.46 -20.26
CA ALA A 4 -19.77 -22.39 -19.29
C ALA A 4 -18.34 -21.93 -18.99
N GLY A 5 -17.94 -20.78 -19.54
CA GLY A 5 -16.69 -20.14 -19.18
C GLY A 5 -16.74 -19.85 -17.68
N ALA A 6 -15.88 -20.52 -16.91
CA ALA A 6 -15.68 -20.15 -15.51
C ALA A 6 -15.29 -18.67 -15.49
N ALA A 7 -16.10 -17.84 -14.84
CA ALA A 7 -15.71 -16.48 -14.53
C ALA A 7 -14.37 -16.58 -13.79
N VAL A 8 -13.31 -16.02 -14.38
CA VAL A 8 -12.00 -15.96 -13.73
C VAL A 8 -12.20 -15.04 -12.53
N ALA A 9 -12.33 -15.62 -11.33
CA ALA A 9 -12.66 -14.89 -10.13
C ALA A 9 -11.47 -14.00 -9.75
N GLY A 10 -11.63 -12.68 -9.87
CA GLY A 10 -10.67 -11.72 -9.35
C GLY A 10 -10.70 -11.67 -7.83
N GLU A 11 -9.61 -11.17 -7.24
CA GLU A 11 -9.49 -10.95 -5.80
C GLU A 11 -10.28 -9.73 -5.36
N ARG A 12 -10.85 -9.82 -4.16
CA ARG A 12 -11.58 -8.72 -3.53
C ARG A 12 -10.78 -8.16 -2.37
N LEU A 13 -10.76 -6.85 -2.24
CA LEU A 13 -10.11 -6.17 -1.14
C LEU A 13 -10.96 -4.98 -0.70
N LEU A 14 -11.06 -4.78 0.61
CA LEU A 14 -11.71 -3.60 1.18
C LEU A 14 -10.68 -2.47 1.32
N VAL A 15 -10.99 -1.32 0.73
CA VAL A 15 -10.19 -0.10 0.85
C VAL A 15 -10.87 0.84 1.84
N CYS A 16 -10.11 1.31 2.82
CA CYS A 16 -10.57 2.30 3.81
C CYS A 16 -10.49 3.72 3.24
N HIS A 17 -11.43 4.58 3.62
CA HIS A 17 -11.36 6.02 3.39
C HIS A 17 -12.25 6.78 4.40
N GLY A 18 -12.23 8.11 4.33
CA GLY A 18 -13.08 8.98 5.14
C GLY A 18 -12.53 9.28 6.53
N TYR A 19 -11.23 9.10 6.72
CA TYR A 19 -10.44 9.32 7.94
C TYR A 19 -10.78 8.33 9.05
N GLY A 20 -9.80 7.54 9.47
CA GLY A 20 -9.98 6.53 10.52
C GLY A 20 -10.74 5.27 10.05
N CYS A 21 -10.75 4.98 8.75
CA CYS A 21 -11.47 3.88 8.11
C CYS A 21 -12.98 3.88 8.41
N GLN A 22 -13.59 5.06 8.39
CA GLN A 22 -15.02 5.22 8.64
C GLN A 22 -15.89 4.69 7.50
N ALA A 23 -15.36 4.68 6.27
CA ALA A 23 -15.98 4.10 5.11
C ALA A 23 -15.06 3.08 4.44
N GLN A 24 -15.66 2.08 3.80
CA GLN A 24 -14.93 1.03 3.09
C GLN A 24 -15.61 0.68 1.78
N ASP A 25 -14.84 0.65 0.71
CA ASP A 25 -15.28 0.20 -0.61
C ASP A 25 -14.63 -1.15 -0.95
N GLU A 26 -15.44 -2.07 -1.50
CA GLU A 26 -14.91 -3.33 -2.05
C GLU A 26 -14.42 -3.08 -3.48
N VAL A 27 -13.11 -3.25 -3.69
CA VAL A 27 -12.50 -3.22 -5.03
C VAL A 27 -12.14 -4.63 -5.48
N ARG A 28 -12.09 -4.82 -6.80
CA ARG A 28 -11.71 -6.10 -7.42
C ARG A 28 -10.44 -5.96 -8.23
N TYR A 29 -9.55 -6.92 -8.09
CA TYR A 29 -8.36 -7.09 -8.91
C TYR A 29 -8.48 -8.36 -9.74
N SER A 30 -8.51 -8.22 -11.07
CA SER A 30 -8.51 -9.37 -11.97
C SER A 30 -7.19 -10.14 -11.92
N GLU A 31 -7.21 -11.42 -12.32
CA GLU A 31 -5.97 -12.21 -12.48
C GLU A 31 -5.01 -11.59 -13.51
N GLY A 32 -5.52 -10.87 -14.51
CA GLY A 32 -4.70 -10.13 -15.47
C GLY A 32 -3.90 -9.01 -14.80
N GLN A 33 -4.58 -8.19 -13.99
CA GLN A 33 -3.97 -7.12 -13.19
C GLN A 33 -2.94 -7.68 -12.20
N LEU A 34 -3.31 -8.72 -11.44
CA LEU A 34 -2.38 -9.34 -10.49
C LEU A 34 -1.20 -10.03 -11.20
N GLY A 35 -1.41 -10.55 -12.41
CA GLY A 35 -0.34 -11.07 -13.25
C GLY A 35 0.64 -9.99 -13.74
N GLU A 36 0.19 -8.76 -13.92
CA GLU A 36 1.04 -7.61 -14.21
C GLU A 36 1.89 -7.22 -13.00
N ILE A 37 1.26 -7.11 -11.83
CA ILE A 37 1.97 -6.85 -10.56
C ILE A 37 3.01 -7.94 -10.28
N ARG A 38 2.68 -9.21 -10.52
CA ARG A 38 3.63 -10.32 -10.38
C ARG A 38 4.85 -10.12 -11.26
N ARG A 39 4.67 -9.79 -12.55
CA ARG A 39 5.80 -9.59 -13.46
C ARG A 39 6.69 -8.43 -13.02
N LEU A 40 6.09 -7.34 -12.55
CA LEU A 40 6.80 -6.18 -12.02
C LEU A 40 7.67 -6.57 -10.81
N LEU A 41 7.09 -7.23 -9.80
CA LEU A 41 7.83 -7.63 -8.59
C LEU A 41 8.91 -8.69 -8.88
N PHE A 42 8.66 -9.58 -9.84
CA PHE A 42 9.61 -10.63 -10.21
C PHE A 42 10.80 -10.11 -11.05
N ALA A 43 10.72 -8.87 -11.55
CA ALA A 43 11.84 -8.21 -12.22
C ALA A 43 12.92 -7.70 -11.25
N ALA A 44 12.66 -7.67 -9.94
CA ALA A 44 13.68 -7.37 -8.95
C ALA A 44 14.76 -8.46 -8.91
N ASP A 45 16.02 -8.07 -8.71
CA ASP A 45 17.14 -9.00 -8.54
C ASP A 45 17.56 -9.16 -7.06
N ASP A 46 17.15 -8.22 -6.21
CA ASP A 46 17.47 -8.21 -4.79
C ASP A 46 16.39 -7.52 -3.95
N ALA A 47 16.60 -7.47 -2.63
CA ALA A 47 15.70 -6.82 -1.69
C ALA A 47 15.54 -5.31 -1.94
N GLY A 48 16.57 -4.63 -2.45
CA GLY A 48 16.46 -3.21 -2.82
C GLY A 48 15.52 -3.02 -3.99
N GLY A 49 15.74 -3.76 -5.07
CA GLY A 49 14.90 -3.76 -6.26
C GLY A 49 13.47 -4.22 -5.98
N GLU A 50 13.25 -5.13 -5.02
CA GLU A 50 11.89 -5.49 -4.61
C GLU A 50 11.16 -4.30 -4.00
N ARG A 51 11.81 -3.49 -3.16
CA ARG A 51 11.19 -2.28 -2.60
C ARG A 51 10.88 -1.25 -3.68
N GLU A 52 11.76 -1.04 -4.64
CA GLU A 52 11.52 -0.12 -5.76
C GLU A 52 10.32 -0.54 -6.60
N HIS A 53 10.25 -1.83 -6.99
CA HIS A 53 9.11 -2.36 -7.73
C HIS A 53 7.82 -2.41 -6.90
N LEU A 54 7.92 -2.65 -5.58
CA LEU A 54 6.79 -2.66 -4.67
C LEU A 54 6.15 -1.29 -4.52
N ALA A 55 6.94 -0.22 -4.46
CA ALA A 55 6.44 1.15 -4.45
C ALA A 55 5.52 1.40 -5.66
N VAL A 56 5.99 1.07 -6.86
CA VAL A 56 5.23 1.21 -8.12
C VAL A 56 4.01 0.27 -8.15
N ALA A 57 4.16 -0.97 -7.67
CA ALA A 57 3.07 -1.93 -7.61
C ALA A 57 1.91 -1.43 -6.72
N LEU A 58 2.23 -0.87 -5.55
CA LEU A 58 1.23 -0.30 -4.65
C LEU A 58 0.54 0.91 -5.26
N GLY A 59 1.28 1.83 -5.88
CA GLY A 59 0.69 2.95 -6.63
C GLY A 59 -0.29 2.45 -7.71
N THR A 60 0.12 1.46 -8.49
CA THR A 60 -0.72 0.85 -9.53
C THR A 60 -2.00 0.22 -8.95
N LEU A 61 -1.89 -0.52 -7.85
CA LEU A 61 -3.04 -1.12 -7.15
C LEU A 61 -4.00 -0.05 -6.62
N TYR A 62 -3.46 1.01 -5.99
CA TYR A 62 -4.25 2.16 -5.55
C TYR A 62 -4.95 2.88 -6.70
N GLY A 63 -4.28 3.04 -7.86
CA GLY A 63 -4.88 3.64 -9.04
C GLY A 63 -6.03 2.81 -9.60
N TRP A 64 -5.90 1.48 -9.65
CA TRP A 64 -7.01 0.59 -10.03
C TRP A 64 -8.14 0.56 -9.01
N ALA A 65 -7.83 0.69 -7.71
CA ALA A 65 -8.84 0.88 -6.68
C ALA A 65 -9.57 2.22 -6.86
N GLY A 66 -8.83 3.30 -7.13
CA GLY A 66 -9.37 4.62 -7.45
C GLY A 66 -10.29 4.60 -8.67
N GLN A 67 -10.06 3.75 -9.67
CA GLN A 67 -11.00 3.58 -10.79
C GLN A 67 -12.37 3.01 -10.37
N GLN A 68 -12.44 2.36 -9.21
CA GLN A 68 -13.62 1.67 -8.68
C GLN A 68 -14.28 2.38 -7.49
N SER A 69 -13.60 3.35 -6.87
CA SER A 69 -14.08 4.07 -5.68
C SER A 69 -13.78 5.58 -5.74
N ASP A 70 -14.20 6.29 -4.70
CA ASP A 70 -13.96 7.74 -4.57
C ASP A 70 -12.53 8.07 -4.14
N ILE A 71 -11.72 7.09 -3.73
CA ILE A 71 -10.33 7.30 -3.33
C ILE A 71 -9.45 7.85 -4.46
N ARG A 72 -9.94 7.88 -5.71
CA ARG A 72 -9.27 8.59 -6.82
C ARG A 72 -9.05 10.08 -6.54
N ASN A 73 -9.82 10.65 -5.61
CA ASN A 73 -9.76 12.06 -5.25
C ASN A 73 -8.77 12.32 -4.10
N ASP A 74 -8.23 11.26 -3.50
CA ASP A 74 -7.27 11.32 -2.41
C ASP A 74 -5.97 12.04 -2.84
N LYS A 75 -5.43 12.83 -1.92
CA LYS A 75 -4.23 13.65 -2.14
C LYS A 75 -3.20 13.35 -1.06
N GLY A 76 -1.93 13.44 -1.44
CA GLY A 76 -0.85 13.30 -0.48
C GLY A 76 -1.02 14.28 0.68
N GLY A 77 -0.84 13.79 1.92
CA GLY A 77 -1.09 14.57 3.12
C GLY A 77 -2.54 14.49 3.63
N ASN A 78 -2.91 15.39 4.53
CA ASN A 78 -4.30 15.52 5.03
C ASN A 78 -4.95 16.87 4.67
N PHE A 79 -4.16 17.82 4.14
CA PHE A 79 -4.57 19.22 4.01
C PHE A 79 -5.09 19.56 2.62
N ALA A 80 -4.74 18.76 1.61
CA ALA A 80 -5.07 19.02 0.21
C ALA A 80 -6.46 18.52 -0.21
N ASP A 81 -7.12 17.71 0.62
CA ASP A 81 -8.36 16.99 0.31
C ASP A 81 -9.43 17.07 1.41
N GLU A 82 -9.31 18.01 2.35
CA GLU A 82 -10.33 18.22 3.39
C GLU A 82 -11.72 18.47 2.77
N GLY A 83 -12.71 17.68 3.20
CA GLY A 83 -14.09 17.77 2.66
C GLY A 83 -14.32 17.00 1.36
N VAL A 84 -13.29 16.43 0.74
CA VAL A 84 -13.41 15.67 -0.51
C VAL A 84 -13.86 14.22 -0.24
N PRO A 85 -14.83 13.67 -1.00
CA PRO A 85 -15.17 12.24 -0.94
C PRO A 85 -13.98 11.36 -1.34
N GLY A 86 -13.72 10.33 -0.56
CA GLY A 86 -12.62 9.38 -0.80
C GLY A 86 -11.27 9.79 -0.23
N ARG A 87 -11.14 10.98 0.40
CA ARG A 87 -9.94 11.38 1.15
C ARG A 87 -9.48 10.31 2.14
N MET A 88 -8.17 10.18 2.31
CA MET A 88 -7.57 9.16 3.16
C MET A 88 -6.63 9.81 4.18
N ASP A 89 -6.72 9.39 5.44
CA ASP A 89 -5.70 9.72 6.44
C ASP A 89 -4.67 8.61 6.58
N CYS A 90 -3.71 8.81 7.48
CA CYS A 90 -2.69 7.79 7.78
C CYS A 90 -3.28 6.43 8.22
N ILE A 91 -4.47 6.40 8.82
CA ILE A 91 -5.13 5.15 9.25
C ILE A 91 -5.71 4.44 8.02
N ASP A 92 -6.37 5.18 7.14
CA ASP A 92 -6.93 4.67 5.88
C ASP A 92 -5.83 4.05 5.01
N HIS A 93 -4.74 4.79 4.81
CA HIS A 93 -3.60 4.33 4.01
C HIS A 93 -2.89 3.15 4.66
N SER A 94 -2.52 3.23 5.94
CA SER A 94 -1.80 2.12 6.59
C SER A 94 -2.63 0.84 6.60
N THR A 95 -3.95 0.93 6.84
CA THR A 95 -4.84 -0.24 6.82
C THR A 95 -4.96 -0.83 5.42
N THR A 96 -5.22 0.01 4.40
CA THR A 96 -5.38 -0.45 3.02
C THR A 96 -4.07 -1.01 2.47
N THR A 97 -2.95 -0.32 2.70
CA THR A 97 -1.62 -0.76 2.27
C THR A 97 -1.24 -2.07 2.92
N THR A 98 -1.51 -2.27 4.22
CA THR A 98 -1.29 -3.57 4.87
C THR A 98 -2.12 -4.69 4.22
N ARG A 99 -3.39 -4.45 3.88
CA ARG A 99 -4.23 -5.45 3.18
C ARG A 99 -3.67 -5.80 1.80
N LEU A 100 -3.20 -4.79 1.06
CA LEU A 100 -2.59 -5.01 -0.26
C LEU A 100 -1.29 -5.81 -0.13
N LEU A 101 -0.43 -5.47 0.84
CA LEU A 101 0.80 -6.21 1.10
C LEU A 101 0.50 -7.67 1.48
N GLN A 102 -0.50 -7.91 2.33
CA GLN A 102 -0.94 -9.27 2.72
C GLN A 102 -1.46 -10.06 1.52
N LEU A 103 -2.19 -9.41 0.60
CA LEU A 103 -2.60 -10.04 -0.66
C LEU A 103 -1.38 -10.46 -1.49
N LEU A 104 -0.37 -9.58 -1.63
CA LEU A 104 0.85 -9.88 -2.39
C LEU A 104 1.67 -11.00 -1.73
N GLU A 105 1.81 -10.98 -0.40
CA GLU A 105 2.48 -12.02 0.37
C GLU A 105 1.77 -13.37 0.25
N ALA A 106 0.43 -13.41 0.41
CA ALA A 106 -0.36 -14.64 0.31
C ALA A 106 -0.27 -15.29 -1.08
N ARG A 107 -0.02 -14.48 -2.13
CA ARG A 107 0.24 -14.97 -3.49
C ARG A 107 1.69 -15.35 -3.75
N GLY A 108 2.57 -15.18 -2.77
CA GLY A 108 4.01 -15.44 -2.89
C GLY A 108 4.72 -14.45 -3.82
N TYR A 109 4.22 -13.20 -3.89
CA TYR A 109 4.81 -12.19 -4.78
C TYR A 109 5.98 -11.44 -4.15
N LEU A 110 6.12 -11.50 -2.82
CA LEU A 110 7.26 -10.97 -2.08
C LEU A 110 8.29 -12.10 -1.86
N ARG A 111 9.49 -11.93 -2.38
CA ARG A 111 10.60 -12.89 -2.30
C ARG A 111 11.58 -12.56 -1.19
N TRP A 112 11.81 -11.28 -0.92
CA TRP A 112 12.80 -10.84 0.07
C TRP A 112 12.18 -10.26 1.33
N HIS A 113 10.89 -9.91 1.31
CA HIS A 113 10.22 -9.35 2.47
C HIS A 113 8.95 -10.14 2.85
N ARG A 114 8.60 -10.00 4.12
CA ARG A 114 7.29 -10.38 4.67
C ARG A 114 6.57 -9.15 5.21
N VAL A 115 5.27 -9.24 5.40
CA VAL A 115 4.48 -8.17 6.02
C VAL A 115 4.71 -8.18 7.53
N GLY A 116 5.04 -7.00 8.07
CA GLY A 116 5.17 -6.78 9.50
C GLY A 116 3.93 -6.12 10.10
N GLU A 117 3.92 -5.98 11.42
CA GLU A 117 2.89 -5.21 12.11
C GLU A 117 3.00 -3.71 11.76
N PRO A 118 1.88 -3.02 11.48
CA PRO A 118 1.89 -1.58 11.21
C PRO A 118 2.58 -0.80 12.33
N ALA A 119 3.42 0.16 11.94
CA ALA A 119 4.15 0.99 12.89
C ALA A 119 3.43 2.32 13.11
N MET A 120 3.61 2.87 14.30
CA MET A 120 3.18 4.22 14.66
C MET A 120 4.38 5.05 15.09
N ARG A 121 4.39 6.33 14.73
CA ARG A 121 5.30 7.34 15.27
C ARG A 121 4.51 8.51 15.82
N THR A 122 5.06 9.14 16.85
CA THR A 122 4.62 10.45 17.33
C THR A 122 5.79 11.39 17.15
N VAL A 123 5.71 12.29 16.17
CA VAL A 123 6.80 13.26 15.95
C VAL A 123 6.67 14.34 17.02
N ALA A 124 7.70 14.54 17.84
CA ALA A 124 7.63 15.34 19.08
C ALA A 124 7.17 16.81 18.91
N LEU A 125 7.25 17.36 17.69
CA LEU A 125 6.82 18.72 17.36
C LEU A 125 5.36 18.84 16.88
N VAL A 126 4.73 17.74 16.49
CA VAL A 126 3.35 17.72 15.97
C VAL A 126 2.60 16.60 16.68
N PHE A 127 1.60 16.94 17.49
CA PHE A 127 0.76 15.97 18.22
C PHE A 127 -0.18 15.15 17.30
N ALA A 128 0.26 14.85 16.07
CA ALA A 128 -0.43 13.99 15.13
C ALA A 128 0.26 12.62 15.11
N PRO A 129 -0.35 11.57 15.70
CA PRO A 129 0.16 10.21 15.54
C PRO A 129 0.08 9.84 14.06
N HIS A 130 1.20 9.40 13.49
CA HIS A 130 1.27 8.93 12.10
C HIS A 130 1.47 7.42 12.09
N ARG A 131 0.76 6.71 11.21
CA ARG A 131 0.79 5.25 11.09
C ARG A 131 1.17 4.86 9.66
N SER A 132 1.95 3.80 9.52
CA SER A 132 2.35 3.25 8.21
C SER A 132 2.37 1.72 8.24
N ALA A 133 2.13 1.10 7.08
CA ALA A 133 2.34 -0.33 6.89
C ALA A 133 3.84 -0.66 6.95
N VAL A 134 4.18 -1.92 7.25
CA VAL A 134 5.57 -2.34 7.41
C VAL A 134 5.84 -3.61 6.62
N ILE A 135 7.03 -3.67 6.04
CA ILE A 135 7.63 -4.91 5.54
C ILE A 135 8.97 -5.17 6.24
N GLU A 136 9.32 -6.43 6.41
CA GLU A 136 10.54 -6.88 7.07
C GLU A 136 11.31 -7.82 6.16
N THR A 137 12.65 -7.73 6.14
CA THR A 137 13.48 -8.65 5.37
C THR A 137 13.37 -10.09 5.88
N LEU A 138 13.35 -11.04 4.95
CA LEU A 138 13.46 -12.47 5.20
C LEU A 138 14.94 -12.91 5.26
N GLY A 139 15.22 -13.97 6.03
CA GLY A 139 16.52 -14.64 6.09
C GLY A 139 17.15 -14.67 7.49
N ASP A 140 18.35 -15.25 7.58
CA ASP A 140 19.08 -15.49 8.84
C ASP A 140 19.91 -14.28 9.33
N GLY A 141 19.89 -13.18 8.57
CA GLY A 141 20.58 -11.94 8.89
C GLY A 141 19.82 -11.06 9.88
N GLU A 142 20.35 -9.87 10.14
CA GLU A 142 19.64 -8.84 10.91
C GLU A 142 18.34 -8.43 10.18
N VAL A 143 17.21 -8.56 10.87
CA VAL A 143 15.90 -8.18 10.33
C VAL A 143 15.84 -6.67 10.17
N GLN A 144 15.76 -6.21 8.92
CA GLN A 144 15.54 -4.81 8.59
C GLN A 144 14.06 -4.58 8.32
N ALA A 145 13.50 -3.55 8.95
CA ALA A 145 12.12 -3.14 8.76
C ALA A 145 12.05 -1.85 7.94
N PHE A 146 11.05 -1.76 7.06
CA PHE A 146 10.80 -0.61 6.19
C PHE A 146 9.35 -0.16 6.36
N ALA A 147 9.14 1.14 6.52
CA ALA A 147 7.82 1.73 6.44
C ALA A 147 7.41 1.80 4.96
N VAL A 148 6.15 1.48 4.67
CA VAL A 148 5.54 1.53 3.35
C VAL A 148 4.36 2.47 3.43
N ASP A 149 4.58 3.70 2.99
CA ASP A 149 3.72 4.83 3.31
C ASP A 149 3.19 5.50 2.04
N SER A 150 1.95 5.18 1.70
CA SER A 150 1.23 5.76 0.56
C SER A 150 0.59 7.11 0.90
N TRP A 151 0.58 7.53 2.16
CA TRP A 151 0.00 8.81 2.58
C TRP A 151 0.75 10.02 2.04
N PHE A 152 2.02 9.85 1.67
CA PHE A 152 2.86 10.93 1.14
C PHE A 152 2.58 11.28 -0.32
N VAL A 153 1.68 10.59 -1.01
CA VAL A 153 1.54 10.73 -2.46
C VAL A 153 0.07 10.73 -2.87
N ASP A 154 -0.22 11.32 -4.02
CA ASP A 154 -1.55 11.28 -4.62
C ASP A 154 -1.93 9.85 -5.01
N ASN A 155 -3.25 9.59 -5.09
CA ASN A 155 -3.74 8.28 -5.53
C ASN A 155 -3.13 7.84 -6.87
N GLY A 156 -2.59 6.63 -6.91
CA GLY A 156 -1.98 6.05 -8.12
C GLY A 156 -0.47 6.23 -8.21
N GLU A 157 0.11 7.15 -7.44
CA GLU A 157 1.55 7.39 -7.42
C GLU A 157 2.30 6.32 -6.60
N PRO A 158 3.59 6.06 -6.91
CA PRO A 158 4.38 5.09 -6.17
C PRO A 158 4.46 5.40 -4.67
N ALA A 159 4.21 4.39 -3.83
CA ALA A 159 4.28 4.56 -2.39
C ALA A 159 5.72 4.85 -1.91
N VAL A 160 5.85 5.58 -0.81
CA VAL A 160 7.15 5.89 -0.22
C VAL A 160 7.61 4.73 0.65
N ILE A 161 8.79 4.17 0.37
CA ILE A 161 9.39 3.07 1.16
C ILE A 161 10.75 3.50 1.69
N LEU A 162 10.91 3.51 3.01
CA LEU A 162 12.17 3.90 3.66
C LEU A 162 12.43 3.13 4.98
N PRO A 163 13.68 3.06 5.45
CA PRO A 163 14.01 2.34 6.68
C PRO A 163 13.15 2.80 7.85
N LEU A 164 12.53 1.85 8.56
CA LEU A 164 11.56 2.15 9.63
C LEU A 164 12.18 3.01 10.74
N ALA A 165 13.48 2.85 11.01
CA ALA A 165 14.20 3.65 11.99
C ALA A 165 14.26 5.14 11.61
N ASP A 166 14.40 5.46 10.34
CA ASP A 166 14.45 6.84 9.85
C ASP A 166 13.05 7.42 9.72
N TRP A 167 12.08 6.60 9.28
CA TRP A 167 10.66 6.98 9.31
C TRP A 167 10.25 7.35 10.74
N LYS A 168 10.61 6.56 11.76
CA LYS A 168 10.27 6.89 13.17
C LYS A 168 10.86 8.22 13.64
N LYS A 169 11.93 8.71 13.02
CA LYS A 169 12.56 10.02 13.32
C LYS A 169 11.95 11.19 12.53
N GLY A 170 10.97 10.92 11.66
CA GLY A 170 10.30 11.95 10.87
C GLY A 170 10.71 12.00 9.40
N ALA A 171 11.53 11.06 8.91
CA ALA A 171 11.86 11.01 7.49
C ALA A 171 10.60 10.74 6.62
N GLY A 172 10.57 11.35 5.44
CA GLY A 172 9.49 11.29 4.45
C GLY A 172 9.47 12.57 3.61
N PRO A 173 8.82 12.57 2.44
CA PRO A 173 8.56 13.80 1.68
C PRO A 173 7.72 14.80 2.48
N ASP A 174 7.97 16.09 2.24
CA ASP A 174 7.10 17.16 2.73
C ASP A 174 5.86 17.25 1.82
N VAL A 175 4.70 16.88 2.36
CA VAL A 175 3.40 16.87 1.65
C VAL A 175 2.36 17.68 2.43
#